data_AF-A0A9D1RAA3-F1
#
_entry.id   AF-A0A9D1RAA3-F1
#
_cell.length_a   1.000
_cell.length_b   1.000
_cell.length_c   1.000
_cell.angle_alpha   90.00
_cell.angle_beta   90.00
_cell.angle_gamma   90.00
#
_symmetry.space_group_name_H-M   'P 1'
#
loop_
_entity.id
_entity.type
_entity.pdbx_description
1 polymer ?
#
loop_
_entity_poly.entity_id
_entity_poly.type
_entity_poly.pdbx_seq_one_letter_code
_entity_poly.pdbx_strand_id
1 'polypeptide(L)'
;VSTAVEEIYRQISDTADQAAEVRNASETMRQHADDGGVQMQELLSSITDIETSVKSIGATINSIQSLAAQTNILALNASVEAARAGTSGKGFAVVAEEVRTLAGHSSDAAQNIIQVLNCCREAVNRGIDVATKTSDAMGRIKESVEEVASQSVHISDRTDSQMSAVNSIKDDLGVVSGIVHSNAAASQECSAMVRELSEQALQLDRLSKV
;
A
#
# COMPACT_ATOMS: atom_id res chain seq x y z
N VAL A 1 43.76 7.30 13.85
CA VAL A 1 43.35 8.08 12.66
C VAL A 1 42.85 7.15 11.56
N SER A 2 43.63 6.14 11.13
CA SER A 2 43.20 5.15 10.11
C SER A 2 41.86 4.48 10.43
N THR A 3 41.68 4.00 11.67
CA THR A 3 40.49 3.25 12.08
C THR A 3 39.18 4.04 12.03
N ALA A 4 39.21 5.32 12.42
CA ALA A 4 38.01 6.17 12.40
C ALA A 4 37.57 6.52 10.97
N VAL A 5 38.52 6.76 10.07
CA VAL A 5 38.24 7.04 8.65
C VAL A 5 37.75 5.78 7.93
N GLU A 6 38.36 4.62 8.21
CA GLU A 6 37.89 3.32 7.73
C GLU A 6 36.47 2.99 8.21
N GLU A 7 36.15 3.31 9.46
CA GLU A 7 34.81 3.10 10.00
C GLU A 7 33.76 4.01 9.33
N ILE A 8 34.08 5.29 9.11
CA ILE A 8 33.22 6.21 8.36
C ILE A 8 33.01 5.70 6.92
N TYR A 9 34.08 5.24 6.26
CA TYR A 9 33.99 4.66 4.92
C TYR A 9 33.01 3.49 4.89
N ARG A 10 33.10 2.58 5.86
CA ARG A 10 32.21 1.43 5.98
C ARG A 10 30.76 1.86 6.17
N GLN A 11 30.50 2.83 7.06
CA GLN A 11 29.15 3.34 7.30
C GLN A 11 28.53 4.01 6.06
N ILE A 12 29.32 4.76 5.30
CA ILE A 12 28.90 5.36 4.03
C ILE A 12 28.58 4.27 3.02
N SER A 13 29.43 3.26 2.86
CA SER A 13 29.18 2.12 1.96
C SER A 13 27.90 1.37 2.34
N ASP A 14 27.73 1.03 3.63
CA ASP A 14 26.54 0.34 4.14
C ASP A 14 25.27 1.17 3.87
N THR A 15 25.36 2.51 3.96
CA THR A 15 24.23 3.42 3.66
C THR A 15 23.88 3.44 2.17
N ALA A 16 24.87 3.40 1.27
CA ALA A 16 24.63 3.29 -0.17
C ALA A 16 23.93 1.98 -0.53
N ASP A 17 24.41 0.86 0.01
CA ASP A 17 23.82 -0.46 -0.21
C ASP A 17 22.38 -0.50 0.28
N GLN A 18 22.12 0.02 1.49
CA GLN A 18 20.76 0.10 2.04
C GLN A 18 19.84 0.99 1.19
N ALA A 19 20.33 2.12 0.66
CA ALA A 19 19.55 2.96 -0.24
C ALA A 19 19.16 2.22 -1.54
N ALA A 20 20.09 1.43 -2.10
CA ALA A 20 19.83 0.60 -3.27
C ALA A 20 18.79 -0.51 -2.97
N GLU A 21 18.87 -1.15 -1.80
CA GLU A 21 17.87 -2.13 -1.35
C GLU A 21 16.48 -1.50 -1.21
N VAL A 22 16.38 -0.33 -0.57
CA VAL A 22 15.10 0.39 -0.41
C VAL A 22 14.52 0.77 -1.76
N ARG A 23 15.36 1.17 -2.72
CA ARG A 23 14.91 1.47 -4.10
C ARG A 23 14.29 0.24 -4.76
N ASN A 24 14.95 -0.92 -4.66
CA ASN A 24 14.43 -2.17 -5.23
C ASN A 24 13.11 -2.59 -4.55
N ALA A 25 13.05 -2.51 -3.21
CA ALA A 25 11.85 -2.80 -2.45
C ALA A 25 10.69 -1.86 -2.82
N SER A 26 10.99 -0.59 -3.08
CA SER A 26 10.01 0.40 -3.57
C SER A 26 9.47 0.01 -4.95
N GLU A 27 10.31 -0.46 -5.87
CA GLU A 27 9.85 -0.93 -7.17
C GLU A 27 8.92 -2.14 -7.08
N THR A 28 9.22 -3.09 -6.18
CA THR A 28 8.31 -4.21 -5.90
C THR A 28 6.99 -3.74 -5.27
N MET A 29 7.04 -2.80 -4.32
CA MET A 29 5.81 -2.23 -3.74
C MET A 29 4.95 -1.51 -4.77
N ARG A 30 5.57 -0.81 -5.73
CA ARG A 30 4.87 -0.17 -6.84
C ARG A 30 4.12 -1.20 -7.69
N GLN A 31 4.76 -2.33 -8.01
CA GLN A 31 4.11 -3.42 -8.75
C GLN A 31 2.91 -3.98 -7.98
N HIS A 32 3.05 -4.22 -6.67
CA HIS A 32 1.92 -4.68 -5.85
C HIS A 32 0.77 -3.68 -5.78
N ALA A 33 1.06 -2.38 -5.73
CA ALA A 33 0.03 -1.33 -5.77
C ALA A 33 -0.70 -1.29 -7.13
N ASP A 34 0.04 -1.42 -8.24
CA ASP A 34 -0.54 -1.51 -9.59
C ASP A 34 -1.42 -2.77 -9.74
N ASP A 35 -0.93 -3.94 -9.32
CA ASP A 35 -1.69 -5.20 -9.32
C ASP A 35 -2.95 -5.09 -8.46
N GLY A 36 -2.85 -4.48 -7.26
CA GLY A 36 -3.99 -4.22 -6.40
C GLY A 36 -5.02 -3.27 -7.05
N GLY A 37 -4.56 -2.27 -7.81
CA GLY A 37 -5.41 -1.40 -8.60
C GLY A 37 -6.17 -2.16 -9.70
N VAL A 38 -5.50 -3.04 -10.44
CA VAL A 38 -6.12 -3.88 -11.47
C VAL A 38 -7.16 -4.82 -10.87
N GLN A 39 -6.84 -5.51 -9.78
CA GLN A 39 -7.78 -6.40 -9.08
C GLN A 39 -9.01 -5.64 -8.58
N MET A 40 -8.85 -4.39 -8.16
CA MET A 40 -9.98 -3.55 -7.74
C MET A 40 -10.89 -3.18 -8.92
N GLN A 41 -10.31 -2.94 -10.10
CA GLN A 41 -11.05 -2.71 -11.33
C GLN A 41 -11.88 -3.93 -11.74
N GLU A 42 -11.30 -5.14 -11.63
CA GLU A 42 -12.01 -6.40 -11.87
C GLU A 42 -13.14 -6.63 -10.85
N LEU A 43 -12.91 -6.30 -9.58
CA LEU A 43 -13.93 -6.35 -8.54
C LEU A 43 -15.11 -5.42 -8.87
N LEU A 44 -14.84 -4.17 -9.26
CA LEU A 44 -15.87 -3.22 -9.67
C LEU A 44 -16.69 -3.73 -10.86
N SER A 45 -16.05 -4.37 -11.83
CA SER A 45 -16.75 -5.01 -12.96
C SER A 45 -17.69 -6.12 -12.46
N SER A 46 -17.19 -6.99 -11.58
CA SER A 46 -17.98 -8.11 -11.02
C SER A 46 -19.18 -7.61 -10.21
N ILE A 47 -19.01 -6.52 -9.46
CA ILE A 47 -20.11 -5.90 -8.70
C ILE A 47 -21.16 -5.29 -9.65
N THR A 48 -20.74 -4.72 -10.77
CA THR A 48 -21.64 -4.18 -11.81
C THR A 48 -22.47 -5.29 -12.47
N ASP A 49 -21.87 -6.45 -12.70
CA ASP A 49 -22.58 -7.64 -13.21
C ASP A 49 -23.62 -8.16 -12.20
N ILE A 50 -23.28 -8.12 -10.90
CA ILE A 50 -24.23 -8.44 -9.83
C ILE A 50 -25.39 -7.44 -9.82
N GLU A 51 -25.12 -6.13 -9.95
CA GLU A 51 -26.17 -5.10 -10.01
C GLU A 51 -27.15 -5.37 -11.16
N THR A 52 -26.62 -5.68 -12.34
CA THR A 52 -27.39 -6.02 -13.53
C THR A 52 -28.25 -7.28 -13.31
N SER A 53 -27.69 -8.29 -12.65
CA SER A 53 -28.39 -9.51 -12.29
C SER A 53 -29.54 -9.24 -11.31
N VAL A 54 -29.28 -8.45 -10.26
CA VAL A 54 -30.29 -8.04 -9.27
C VAL A 54 -31.44 -7.27 -9.94
N LYS A 55 -31.14 -6.36 -10.87
CA LYS A 55 -32.15 -5.63 -11.65
C LYS A 55 -33.01 -6.57 -12.49
N SER A 56 -32.39 -7.55 -13.13
CA SER A 56 -33.08 -8.55 -13.97
C SER A 56 -33.99 -9.45 -13.15
N ILE A 57 -33.52 -9.90 -11.97
CA ILE A 57 -34.35 -10.67 -11.03
C ILE A 57 -35.53 -9.80 -10.57
N GLY A 58 -35.31 -8.53 -10.23
CA GLY A 58 -36.37 -7.61 -9.85
C GLY A 58 -37.48 -7.47 -10.90
N ALA A 59 -37.12 -7.39 -12.19
CA ALA A 59 -38.11 -7.35 -13.27
C ALA A 59 -38.95 -8.64 -13.36
N THR A 60 -38.32 -9.80 -13.17
CA THR A 60 -38.99 -11.10 -13.13
C THR A 60 -39.95 -11.20 -11.94
N ILE A 61 -39.52 -10.79 -10.75
CA ILE A 61 -40.37 -10.82 -9.55
C ILE A 61 -41.56 -9.87 -9.66
N ASN A 62 -41.38 -8.68 -10.25
CA ASN A 62 -42.50 -7.77 -10.54
C ASN A 62 -43.51 -8.41 -11.50
N SER A 63 -43.05 -9.19 -12.49
CA SER A 63 -43.92 -9.92 -13.40
C SER A 63 -44.71 -11.01 -12.66
N ILE A 64 -44.07 -11.73 -11.73
CA ILE A 64 -44.73 -12.71 -10.87
C ILE A 64 -45.79 -12.04 -9.98
N GLN A 65 -45.50 -10.89 -9.39
CA GLN A 65 -46.47 -10.13 -8.60
C GLN A 65 -47.69 -9.71 -9.44
N SER A 66 -47.46 -9.26 -10.68
CA SER A 66 -48.55 -8.95 -11.61
C SER A 66 -49.38 -10.20 -11.97
N LEU A 67 -48.74 -11.35 -12.19
CA LEU A 67 -49.44 -12.61 -12.47
C LEU A 67 -50.27 -13.09 -11.27
N ALA A 68 -49.73 -12.97 -10.06
CA ALA A 68 -50.45 -13.28 -8.83
C ALA A 68 -51.69 -12.39 -8.69
N ALA A 69 -51.56 -11.08 -8.95
CA ALA A 69 -52.69 -10.15 -8.92
C ALA A 69 -53.76 -10.48 -9.98
N GLN A 70 -53.37 -10.81 -11.21
CA GLN A 70 -54.31 -11.25 -12.26
C GLN A 70 -55.00 -12.57 -11.91
N THR A 71 -54.26 -13.53 -11.35
CA THR A 71 -54.79 -14.82 -10.90
C THR A 71 -55.81 -14.62 -9.77
N ASN A 72 -55.54 -13.70 -8.84
CA ASN A 72 -56.47 -13.33 -7.78
C ASN A 72 -57.78 -12.73 -8.34
N ILE A 73 -57.70 -11.87 -9.36
CA ILE A 73 -58.89 -11.31 -10.04
C ILE A 73 -59.67 -12.41 -10.78
N LEU A 74 -58.98 -13.32 -11.47
CA LEU A 74 -59.60 -14.47 -12.15
C LEU A 74 -60.33 -15.39 -11.15
N ALA A 75 -59.70 -15.67 -10.01
CA ALA A 75 -60.29 -16.46 -8.93
C ALA A 75 -61.54 -15.77 -8.34
N LEU A 76 -61.48 -14.46 -8.14
CA LEU A 76 -62.64 -13.69 -7.69
C LEU A 76 -63.81 -13.77 -8.67
N ASN A 77 -63.54 -13.61 -9.97
CA ASN A 77 -64.57 -13.73 -11.00
C ASN A 77 -65.18 -15.15 -11.03
N ALA A 78 -64.35 -16.19 -10.86
CA ALA A 78 -64.82 -17.57 -10.78
C ALA A 78 -65.70 -17.80 -9.53
N SER A 79 -65.33 -17.24 -8.37
CA SER A 79 -66.14 -17.30 -7.16
C SER A 79 -67.51 -16.63 -7.33
N VAL A 80 -67.57 -15.49 -8.03
CA VAL A 80 -68.82 -14.80 -8.34
C VAL A 80 -69.71 -15.63 -9.27
N GLU A 81 -69.15 -16.22 -10.32
CA GLU A 81 -69.91 -17.05 -11.26
C GLU A 81 -70.38 -18.37 -10.63
N ALA A 82 -69.56 -18.96 -9.75
CA ALA A 82 -69.93 -20.12 -8.96
C ALA A 82 -71.10 -19.82 -8.01
N ALA A 83 -71.12 -18.64 -7.38
CA ALA A 83 -72.26 -18.18 -6.59
C ALA A 83 -73.52 -18.00 -7.45
N ARG A 84 -73.36 -17.49 -8.68
CA ARG A 84 -74.46 -17.31 -9.65
C ARG A 84 -75.08 -18.64 -10.08
N ALA A 85 -74.27 -19.70 -10.20
CA ALA A 85 -74.72 -21.05 -10.52
C ALA A 85 -75.42 -21.79 -9.36
N GLY A 86 -75.48 -21.19 -8.17
CA GLY A 86 -76.20 -21.72 -7.01
C GLY A 86 -75.68 -23.08 -6.54
N THR A 87 -76.56 -24.08 -6.42
CA THR A 87 -76.18 -25.41 -5.92
C THR A 87 -75.22 -26.15 -6.85
N SER A 88 -75.29 -25.90 -8.16
CA SER A 88 -74.43 -26.53 -9.17
C SER A 88 -73.00 -25.97 -9.14
N GLY A 89 -72.79 -24.78 -8.59
CA GLY A 89 -71.49 -24.09 -8.53
C GLY A 89 -70.66 -24.39 -7.28
N LYS A 90 -71.17 -25.15 -6.30
CA LYS A 90 -70.48 -25.37 -5.00
C LYS A 90 -69.06 -25.92 -5.13
N GLY A 91 -68.82 -26.87 -6.03
CA GLY A 91 -67.48 -27.41 -6.27
C GLY A 91 -66.53 -26.39 -6.89
N PHE A 92 -67.02 -25.59 -7.84
CA PHE A 92 -66.25 -24.50 -8.44
C PHE A 92 -65.92 -23.38 -7.45
N ALA A 93 -66.82 -23.08 -6.51
CA ALA A 93 -66.57 -22.07 -5.48
C ALA A 93 -65.39 -22.45 -4.57
N VAL A 94 -65.26 -23.74 -4.21
CA VAL A 94 -64.13 -24.23 -3.41
C VAL A 94 -62.81 -24.09 -4.17
N VAL A 95 -62.79 -24.50 -5.44
CA VAL A 95 -61.59 -24.37 -6.28
C VAL A 95 -61.20 -22.90 -6.46
N ALA A 96 -62.18 -22.01 -6.69
CA ALA A 96 -61.92 -20.59 -6.83
C ALA A 96 -61.31 -19.97 -5.57
N GLU A 97 -61.76 -20.34 -4.37
CA GLU A 97 -61.17 -19.85 -3.12
C GLU A 97 -59.76 -20.39 -2.88
N GLU A 98 -59.48 -21.65 -3.25
CA GLU A 98 -58.14 -22.24 -3.16
C GLU A 98 -57.15 -21.52 -4.09
N VAL A 99 -57.57 -21.24 -5.33
CA VAL A 99 -56.76 -20.47 -6.30
C VAL A 99 -56.52 -19.05 -5.79
N ARG A 100 -57.53 -18.42 -5.16
CA ARG A 100 -57.41 -17.09 -4.56
C ARG A 100 -56.36 -17.06 -3.45
N THR A 101 -56.40 -18.06 -2.58
CA THR A 101 -55.43 -18.22 -1.47
C THR A 101 -54.02 -18.43 -2.01
N LEU A 102 -53.86 -19.29 -3.03
CA LEU A 102 -52.57 -19.54 -3.67
C LEU A 102 -51.99 -18.28 -4.34
N ALA A 103 -52.84 -17.49 -5.00
CA ALA A 103 -52.45 -16.20 -5.57
C ALA A 103 -52.00 -15.20 -4.50
N GLY A 104 -52.68 -15.17 -3.35
CA GLY A 104 -52.26 -14.37 -2.18
C GLY A 104 -50.87 -14.78 -1.68
N HIS A 105 -50.64 -16.06 -1.44
CA HIS A 105 -49.32 -16.57 -1.03
C HIS A 105 -48.21 -16.25 -2.04
N SER A 106 -48.52 -16.33 -3.34
CA SER A 106 -47.56 -15.96 -4.40
C SER A 106 -47.21 -14.47 -4.36
N SER A 107 -48.19 -13.60 -4.11
CA SER A 107 -47.98 -12.16 -3.96
C SER A 107 -47.10 -11.85 -2.74
N ASP A 108 -47.38 -12.47 -1.58
CA ASP A 108 -46.61 -12.27 -0.36
C ASP A 108 -45.16 -12.75 -0.52
N ALA A 109 -44.96 -13.90 -1.17
CA ALA A 109 -43.62 -14.40 -1.48
C ALA A 109 -42.86 -13.44 -2.41
N ALA A 110 -43.50 -12.92 -3.46
CA ALA A 110 -42.91 -11.93 -4.35
C ALA A 110 -42.50 -10.65 -3.59
N GLN A 111 -43.35 -10.15 -2.70
CA GLN A 111 -43.09 -9.00 -1.86
C GLN A 111 -41.84 -9.20 -0.97
N ASN A 112 -41.72 -10.37 -0.34
CA ASN A 112 -40.56 -10.73 0.47
C ASN A 112 -39.27 -10.77 -0.36
N ILE A 113 -39.32 -11.32 -1.58
CA ILE A 113 -38.15 -11.33 -2.48
C ILE A 113 -37.76 -9.90 -2.88
N ILE A 114 -38.73 -9.01 -3.15
CA ILE A 114 -38.46 -7.59 -3.44
C ILE A 114 -37.71 -6.92 -2.28
N GLN A 115 -38.08 -7.21 -1.03
CA GLN A 115 -37.35 -6.69 0.14
C GLN A 115 -35.89 -7.18 0.16
N VAL A 116 -35.67 -8.48 -0.07
CA VAL A 116 -34.30 -9.04 -0.14
C VAL A 116 -33.49 -8.40 -1.27
N LEU A 117 -34.09 -8.19 -2.44
CA LEU A 117 -33.43 -7.53 -3.57
C LEU A 117 -33.02 -6.09 -3.25
N ASN A 118 -33.85 -5.35 -2.52
CA ASN A 118 -33.49 -3.99 -2.07
C ASN A 118 -32.28 -4.03 -1.12
N CYS A 119 -32.25 -4.95 -0.16
CA CYS A 119 -31.08 -5.16 0.69
C CYS A 119 -29.83 -5.54 -0.11
N CYS A 120 -29.97 -6.38 -1.14
CA CYS A 120 -28.86 -6.73 -2.05
C CYS A 120 -28.34 -5.49 -2.80
N ARG A 121 -29.22 -4.60 -3.28
CA ARG A 121 -28.81 -3.35 -3.95
C ARG A 121 -28.03 -2.42 -3.00
N GLU A 122 -28.47 -2.30 -1.76
CA GLU A 122 -27.73 -1.52 -0.75
C GLU A 122 -26.36 -2.13 -0.46
N ALA A 123 -26.25 -3.45 -0.39
CA ALA A 123 -24.98 -4.13 -0.22
C ALA A 123 -24.03 -3.93 -1.42
N VAL A 124 -24.55 -4.02 -2.64
CA VAL A 124 -23.82 -3.73 -3.89
C VAL A 124 -23.28 -2.30 -3.89
N ASN A 125 -24.12 -1.30 -3.60
CA ASN A 125 -23.71 0.10 -3.56
C ASN A 125 -22.60 0.36 -2.52
N ARG A 126 -22.70 -0.26 -1.34
CA ARG A 126 -21.63 -0.21 -0.34
C ARG A 126 -20.34 -0.88 -0.83
N GLY A 127 -20.47 -2.01 -1.54
CA GLY A 127 -19.35 -2.70 -2.16
C GLY A 127 -18.61 -1.82 -3.17
N ILE A 128 -19.34 -1.10 -4.03
CA ILE A 128 -18.78 -0.13 -4.98
C ILE A 128 -18.01 0.96 -4.23
N ASP A 129 -18.61 1.60 -3.22
CA ASP A 129 -17.98 2.68 -2.46
C ASP A 129 -16.66 2.23 -1.78
N VAL A 130 -16.67 1.05 -1.16
CA VAL A 130 -15.46 0.48 -0.53
C VAL A 130 -14.40 0.13 -1.57
N ALA A 131 -14.79 -0.45 -2.71
CA ALA A 131 -13.88 -0.79 -3.78
C ALA A 131 -13.22 0.47 -4.37
N THR A 132 -14.00 1.51 -4.66
CA THR A 132 -13.48 2.80 -5.15
C THR A 132 -12.50 3.43 -4.17
N LYS A 133 -12.85 3.52 -2.88
CA LYS A 133 -11.94 4.05 -1.84
C LYS A 133 -10.65 3.24 -1.72
N THR A 134 -10.73 1.93 -1.94
CA THR A 134 -9.54 1.07 -1.91
C THR A 134 -8.68 1.29 -3.15
N SER A 135 -9.28 1.48 -4.32
CA SER A 135 -8.56 1.86 -5.55
C SER A 135 -7.82 3.19 -5.38
N ASP A 136 -8.48 4.22 -4.83
CA ASP A 136 -7.86 5.51 -4.52
C ASP A 136 -6.71 5.37 -3.51
N ALA A 137 -6.86 4.48 -2.51
CA ALA A 137 -5.79 4.19 -1.55
C ALA A 137 -4.58 3.53 -2.23
N MET A 138 -4.78 2.61 -3.18
CA MET A 138 -3.69 2.04 -3.97
C MET A 138 -2.97 3.13 -4.80
N GLY A 139 -3.72 4.07 -5.37
CA GLY A 139 -3.14 5.24 -6.07
C GLY A 139 -2.22 6.07 -5.17
N ARG A 140 -2.67 6.40 -3.95
CA ARG A 140 -1.83 7.12 -2.98
C ARG A 140 -0.61 6.34 -2.49
N ILE A 141 -0.73 5.02 -2.36
CA ILE A 141 0.41 4.14 -2.03
C ILE A 141 1.45 4.23 -3.15
N LYS A 142 1.02 4.18 -4.41
CA LYS A 142 1.91 4.32 -5.57
C LYS A 142 2.68 5.64 -5.53
N GLU A 143 2.00 6.76 -5.33
CA GLU A 143 2.63 8.08 -5.20
C GLU A 143 3.66 8.11 -4.06
N SER A 144 3.29 7.58 -2.88
CA SER A 144 4.18 7.54 -1.72
C SER A 144 5.42 6.68 -1.97
N VAL A 145 5.27 5.57 -2.69
CA VAL A 145 6.37 4.67 -3.06
C VAL A 145 7.31 5.33 -4.07
N GLU A 146 6.77 6.11 -5.01
CA GLU A 146 7.58 6.89 -5.96
C GLU A 146 8.42 7.96 -5.24
N GLU A 147 7.86 8.63 -4.23
CA GLU A 147 8.60 9.57 -3.38
C GLU A 147 9.74 8.88 -2.62
N VAL A 148 9.48 7.72 -2.02
CA VAL A 148 10.52 6.93 -1.32
C VAL A 148 11.62 6.51 -2.29
N ALA A 149 11.27 6.03 -3.48
CA ALA A 149 12.26 5.67 -4.50
C ALA A 149 13.13 6.86 -4.93
N SER A 150 12.52 8.05 -5.08
CA SER A 150 13.25 9.29 -5.38
C SER A 150 14.18 9.70 -4.24
N GLN A 151 13.75 9.58 -2.98
CA GLN A 151 14.60 9.86 -1.82
C GLN A 151 15.79 8.89 -1.75
N SER A 152 15.61 7.62 -2.07
CA SER A 152 16.71 6.65 -2.13
C SER A 152 17.76 7.05 -3.17
N VAL A 153 17.36 7.57 -4.34
CA VAL A 153 18.30 8.10 -5.34
C VAL A 153 19.10 9.27 -4.76
N HIS A 154 18.43 10.21 -4.09
CA HIS A 154 19.11 11.33 -3.44
C HIS A 154 20.07 10.89 -2.33
N ILE A 155 19.75 9.82 -1.59
CA ILE A 155 20.65 9.24 -0.58
C ILE A 155 21.89 8.67 -1.28
N SER A 156 21.74 7.87 -2.34
CA SER A 156 22.88 7.35 -3.11
C SER A 156 23.81 8.47 -3.61
N ASP A 157 23.27 9.52 -4.22
CA ASP A 157 24.06 10.66 -4.72
C ASP A 157 24.85 11.37 -3.59
N ARG A 158 24.22 11.52 -2.42
CA ARG A 158 24.86 12.12 -1.24
C ARG A 158 25.96 11.23 -0.68
N THR A 159 25.73 9.92 -0.68
CA THR A 159 26.71 8.94 -0.21
C THR A 159 27.96 8.92 -1.11
N ASP A 160 27.81 9.03 -2.43
CA ASP A 160 28.93 9.16 -3.37
C ASP A 160 29.75 10.44 -3.11
N SER A 161 29.06 11.55 -2.85
CA SER A 161 29.69 12.82 -2.48
C SER A 161 30.44 12.72 -1.15
N GLN A 162 29.85 12.05 -0.15
CA GLN A 162 30.49 11.82 1.14
C GLN A 162 31.73 10.91 1.01
N MET A 163 31.66 9.86 0.19
CA MET A 163 32.79 8.96 -0.07
C MET A 163 33.97 9.73 -0.69
N SER A 164 33.68 10.63 -1.64
CA SER A 164 34.68 11.51 -2.23
C SER A 164 35.34 12.43 -1.18
N ALA A 165 34.54 13.04 -0.30
CA ALA A 165 35.05 13.89 0.77
C ALA A 165 35.91 13.12 1.78
N VAL A 166 35.52 11.89 2.12
CA VAL A 166 36.29 11.02 3.03
C VAL A 166 37.63 10.61 2.42
N ASN A 167 37.68 10.34 1.11
CA ASN A 167 38.93 10.09 0.41
C ASN A 167 39.87 11.30 0.47
N SER A 168 39.36 12.52 0.27
CA SER A 168 40.18 13.74 0.44
C SER A 168 40.72 13.90 1.87
N ILE A 169 39.88 13.64 2.88
CA ILE A 169 40.31 13.67 4.29
C ILE A 169 41.42 12.65 4.55
N LYS A 170 41.30 11.45 3.98
CA LYS A 170 42.32 10.40 4.09
C LYS A 170 43.67 10.86 3.54
N ASP A 171 43.67 11.51 2.38
CA ASP A 171 44.89 12.03 1.75
C ASP A 171 45.51 13.16 2.57
N ASP A 172 44.71 14.12 3.05
CA ASP A 172 45.15 15.22 3.92
C ASP A 172 45.79 14.70 5.22
N LEU A 173 45.21 13.65 5.81
CA LEU A 173 45.77 13.00 7.00
C LEU A 173 47.10 12.29 6.72
N GLY A 174 47.28 11.75 5.50
CA GLY A 174 48.57 11.24 5.04
C GLY A 174 49.65 12.32 5.04
N VAL A 175 49.33 13.51 4.54
CA VAL A 175 50.23 14.67 4.55
C VAL A 175 50.57 15.10 5.98
N VAL A 176 49.57 15.23 6.86
CA VAL A 176 49.78 15.59 8.27
C VAL A 176 50.65 14.55 8.98
N SER A 177 50.44 13.26 8.74
CA SER A 177 51.27 12.20 9.29
C SER A 177 52.74 12.34 8.86
N GLY A 178 52.98 12.72 7.60
CA GLY A 178 54.33 13.02 7.11
C GLY A 178 54.98 14.21 7.84
N ILE A 179 54.23 15.29 8.04
CA ILE A 179 54.71 16.48 8.79
C ILE A 179 55.03 16.13 10.24
N VAL A 180 54.16 15.36 10.92
CA VAL A 180 54.39 14.92 12.30
C VAL A 180 55.66 14.08 12.40
N HIS A 181 55.90 13.18 11.44
CA HIS A 181 57.13 12.38 11.39
C HIS A 181 58.37 13.25 11.17
N SER A 182 58.30 14.22 10.26
CA SER A 182 59.38 15.17 10.00
C SER A 182 59.70 16.04 11.23
N ASN A 183 58.67 16.55 11.92
CA ASN A 183 58.83 17.31 13.16
C ASN A 183 59.46 16.47 14.28
N ALA A 184 59.08 15.20 14.40
CA ALA A 184 59.68 14.28 15.36
C ALA A 184 61.17 14.06 15.06
N ALA A 185 61.53 13.85 13.80
CA ALA A 185 62.92 13.71 13.37
C ALA A 185 63.74 14.99 13.64
N ALA A 186 63.21 16.16 13.26
CA ALA A 186 63.85 17.46 13.53
C ALA A 186 64.03 17.71 15.03
N SER A 187 63.08 17.32 15.87
CA SER A 187 63.18 17.43 17.33
C SER A 187 64.26 16.50 17.91
N GLN A 188 64.41 15.29 17.37
CA GLN A 188 65.51 14.39 17.74
C GLN A 188 66.87 14.96 17.34
N GLU A 189 66.98 15.50 16.12
CA GLU A 189 68.19 16.12 15.61
C GLU A 189 68.57 17.37 16.43
N CYS A 190 67.60 18.22 16.77
CA CYS A 190 67.78 19.36 17.66
C CYS A 190 68.26 18.94 19.05
N SER A 191 67.67 17.88 19.61
CA SER A 191 68.10 17.32 20.89
C SER A 191 69.56 16.82 20.85
N ALA A 192 70.00 16.24 19.73
CA ALA A 192 71.38 15.83 19.54
C ALA A 192 72.33 17.03 19.46
N MET A 193 71.99 18.05 18.67
CA MET A 193 72.78 19.29 18.58
C MET A 193 72.91 20.00 19.93
N VAL A 194 71.84 20.04 20.74
CA VAL A 194 71.88 20.62 22.09
C VAL A 194 72.84 19.86 23.01
N ARG A 195 72.90 18.52 22.91
CA ARG A 195 73.88 17.72 23.66
C ARG A 195 75.31 18.03 23.23
N GLU A 196 75.55 18.12 21.94
CA GLU A 196 76.87 18.45 21.38
C GLU A 196 77.33 19.86 21.79
N LEU A 197 76.44 20.86 21.70
CA LEU A 197 76.71 22.23 22.17
C LEU A 197 77.03 22.27 23.68
N SER A 198 76.31 21.49 24.48
CA SER A 198 76.57 21.37 25.92
C SER A 198 77.96 20.77 26.21
N GLU A 199 78.34 19.72 25.48
CA GLU A 199 79.68 19.13 25.59
C GLU A 199 80.77 20.13 25.19
N GLN A 200 80.60 20.86 24.09
CA GLN A 200 81.53 21.90 23.65
C GLN A 200 81.66 23.03 24.69
N ALA A 201 80.55 23.48 25.28
CA ALA A 201 80.56 24.50 26.33
C ALA A 201 81.32 24.02 27.58
N LEU A 202 81.11 22.77 28.01
CA LEU A 202 81.86 22.16 29.11
C LEU A 202 83.35 22.02 28.80
N GLN A 203 83.70 21.79 27.53
CA GLN A 203 85.09 21.72 27.09
C GLN A 203 85.77 23.10 27.12
N LEU A 204 85.07 24.15 26.67
CA LEU A 204 85.53 25.55 26.74
C LEU A 204 85.69 26.03 28.19
N ASP A 205 84.73 25.74 29.08
CA ASP A 205 84.86 26.07 30.52
C ASP A 205 86.11 25.42 31.12
N ARG A 206 86.38 24.15 30.79
CA ARG A 206 87.60 23.45 31.21
C ARG A 206 88.87 24.13 30.71
N LEU A 207 88.91 24.56 29.44
CA LEU A 207 90.07 25.27 28.87
C LEU A 207 90.29 26.64 29.51
N SER A 208 89.23 27.35 29.91
CA SER A 208 89.33 28.68 30.53
C SER A 208 89.84 28.68 31.97
N LYS A 209 89.83 27.51 32.64
CA LYS A 209 90.27 27.33 34.04
C LYS A 209 91.75 26.91 34.17
N VAL A 210 92.46 26.79 33.06
CA VAL A 210 93.91 26.51 32.96
C VAL A 210 94.63 27.80 32.62
#